data_AF-A0A5S4TDB4-F1
#
_entry.id   AF-A0A5S4TDB4-F1
#
_cell.length_a   1.000
_cell.length_b   1.000
_cell.length_c   1.000
_cell.angle_alpha   90.00
_cell.angle_beta   90.00
_cell.angle_gamma   90.00
#
_symmetry.space_group_name_H-M   'P 1'
#
loop_
_entity.id
_entity.type
_entity.pdbx_description
1 polymer ?
#
loop_
_entity_poly.entity_id
_entity_poly.type
_entity_poly.pdbx_seq_one_letter_code
_entity_poly.pdbx_strand_id
1 'polypeptide(L)' 'MFQTIFKIFLKEKNKISNILKLNYSKAKLETVNNLIKAIKLNVLLLYSSQRAYHFSYRNNERFKYSI' A
#
# COMPACT_ATOMS: atom_id res chain seq x y z
N MET A 1 -0.19 -9.22 -6.14
CA MET A 1 0.41 -8.27 -5.16
C MET A 1 1.20 -7.15 -5.85
N PHE A 2 2.21 -7.48 -6.66
CA PHE A 2 3.09 -6.49 -7.32
C PHE A 2 2.34 -5.46 -8.18
N GLN A 3 1.39 -5.89 -9.01
CA GLN A 3 0.60 -4.98 -9.86
C GLN A 3 -0.16 -3.90 -9.08
N THR A 4 -0.70 -4.22 -7.90
CA THR A 4 -1.47 -3.27 -7.09
C THR A 4 -0.55 -2.27 -6.40
N ILE A 5 0.60 -2.72 -5.90
CA ILE A 5 1.65 -1.85 -5.35
C ILE A 5 2.18 -0.93 -6.46
N PHE A 6 2.38 -1.45 -7.67
CA PHE A 6 2.81 -0.67 -8.83
C PHE A 6 1.77 0.38 -9.25
N LYS A 7 0.47 0.07 -9.19
CA LYS A 7 -0.60 1.06 -9.41
C LYS A 7 -0.57 2.20 -8.37
N ILE A 8 -0.29 1.90 -7.11
CA ILE A 8 -0.12 2.93 -6.06
C ILE A 8 1.09 3.81 -6.38
N PHE A 9 2.21 3.20 -6.76
CA PHE A 9 3.41 3.93 -7.16
C PHE A 9 3.16 4.84 -8.38
N LEU A 10 2.42 4.37 -9.39
CA LEU A 10 2.04 5.16 -10.56
C LEU A 10 1.14 6.34 -10.22
N LYS A 11 0.24 6.24 -9.23
CA LYS A 11 -0.56 7.38 -8.76
C LYS A 11 0.31 8.47 -8.11
N GLU A 12 1.39 8.06 -7.45
CA GLU A 12 2.31 8.98 -6.75
C GLU A 12 3.48 9.44 -7.63
N LYS A 13 3.57 8.98 -8.89
CA LYS A 13 4.60 9.32 -9.89
C LYS A 13 4.97 10.80 -9.94
N ASN A 14 3.97 11.69 -9.96
CA ASN A 14 4.21 13.12 -10.11
C ASN A 14 4.92 13.71 -8.88
N LYS A 15 4.54 13.26 -7.68
CA LYS A 15 5.18 13.68 -6.42
C LYS A 15 6.61 13.15 -6.37
N ILE A 16 6.83 11.90 -6.79
CA ILE A 16 8.17 11.30 -6.88
C ILE A 16 9.04 12.09 -7.85
N SER A 17 8.52 12.44 -9.04
CA SER A 17 9.26 13.25 -10.02
C SER A 17 9.65 14.62 -9.48
N ASN A 18 8.76 15.31 -8.76
CA ASN A 18 9.07 16.59 -8.12
C ASN A 18 10.13 16.45 -7.02
N ILE A 19 10.04 15.42 -6.17
CA ILE A 19 11.02 15.15 -5.11
C ILE A 19 12.41 14.88 -5.70
N LEU A 20 12.47 14.13 -6.81
CA LEU A 20 13.73 13.80 -7.48
C LEU A 20 14.41 15.03 -8.09
N LYS A 21 13.64 16.02 -8.55
CA LYS A 21 14.15 17.30 -9.07
C LYS A 21 14.59 18.28 -7.98
N LEU A 22 14.10 18.11 -6.74
CA LEU A 22 14.42 19.00 -5.64
C LEU A 22 15.83 18.74 -5.08
N ASN A 23 16.55 19.83 -4.79
CA ASN A 23 17.80 19.78 -4.05
C ASN A 23 17.58 19.35 -2.60
N TYR A 24 18.61 18.74 -1.99
CA TYR A 24 18.54 18.27 -0.62
C TYR A 24 18.23 19.43 0.33
N SER A 25 17.09 19.36 1.00
CA SER A 25 16.55 20.42 1.83
C SER A 25 15.56 19.84 2.83
N LYS A 26 15.26 20.59 3.90
CA LYS A 26 14.24 20.19 4.88
C LYS A 26 12.87 19.97 4.23
N ALA A 27 12.50 20.80 3.25
CA ALA A 27 11.28 20.63 2.47
C ALA A 27 11.29 19.32 1.65
N LYS A 28 12.43 18.93 1.07
CA LYS A 28 12.58 17.63 0.39
C LYS A 28 12.35 16.46 1.35
N LEU A 29 12.94 16.52 2.54
CA LEU A 29 12.78 15.48 3.57
C LEU A 29 11.32 15.34 4.02
N GLU A 30 10.64 16.46 4.28
CA GLU A 30 9.22 16.49 4.67
C GLU A 30 8.33 15.85 3.58
N THR A 31 8.59 16.21 2.31
CA THR A 31 7.85 15.70 1.16
C THR A 31 8.07 14.19 0.97
N VAL A 32 9.29 13.69 1.16
CA VAL A 32 9.63 12.26 1.11
C VAL A 32 8.93 11.51 2.24
N ASN A 33 8.96 12.04 3.47
CA ASN A 33 8.36 11.38 4.63
C ASN A 33 6.84 11.19 4.46
N ASN A 34 6.16 12.23 3.96
CA ASN A 34 4.73 12.18 3.66
C ASN A 34 4.39 11.15 2.57
N LEU A 35 5.21 11.05 1.52
CA LEU A 35 5.05 10.06 0.46
C LEU A 35 5.22 8.62 0.98
N ILE A 36 6.26 8.37 1.80
CA ILE A 36 6.49 7.05 2.41
C ILE A 36 5.32 6.66 3.31
N LYS A 37 4.81 7.60 4.11
CA LYS A 37 3.65 7.35 4.99
C LYS A 37 2.41 6.96 4.18
N ALA A 38 2.12 7.66 3.09
CA ALA A 38 1.00 7.36 2.20
C ALA A 38 1.12 5.97 1.53
N ILE A 39 2.31 5.64 1.01
CA ILE A 39 2.57 4.34 0.37
C ILE A 39 2.43 3.21 1.40
N LYS A 40 3.01 3.37 2.59
CA LYS A 40 2.95 2.37 3.68
C LYS A 40 1.51 2.09 4.12
N LEU A 41 0.68 3.12 4.27
CA LEU A 41 -0.73 2.97 4.63
C LEU A 41 -1.54 2.24 3.55
N ASN A 42 -1.37 2.63 2.28
CA ASN A 42 -2.08 1.97 1.18
C ASN A 42 -1.69 0.49 1.03
N VAL A 43 -0.41 0.17 1.23
CA VAL A 43 0.09 -1.20 1.22
C VAL A 43 -0.46 -2.00 2.41
N LEU A 44 -0.52 -1.40 3.62
CA LEU A 44 -1.11 -2.04 4.79
C LEU A 44 -2.58 -2.40 4.60
N LEU A 45 -3.37 -1.51 3.98
CA LEU A 45 -4.77 -1.76 3.64
C LEU A 45 -4.94 -2.91 2.64
N LEU A 46 -4.01 -3.05 1.70
CA LEU A 46 -4.01 -4.18 0.77
C LEU A 46 -3.69 -5.50 1.46
N TYR A 47 -2.77 -5.52 2.42
CA TYR A 47 -2.48 -6.71 3.21
C TYR A 47 -3.64 -7.10 4.12
N SER A 48 -4.27 -6.13 4.81
CA SER A 48 -5.39 -6.41 5.69
C SER A 48 -6.62 -6.89 4.92
N SER A 49 -6.91 -6.30 3.76
CA SER A 49 -8.00 -6.79 2.89
C SER A 49 -7.75 -8.22 2.41
N GLN A 50 -6.54 -8.55 1.93
CA GLN A 50 -6.21 -9.93 1.54
C GLN A 50 -6.30 -10.92 2.70
N ARG A 51 -5.84 -10.51 3.89
CA ARG A 51 -5.96 -11.33 5.11
C ARG A 51 -7.43 -11.54 5.50
N ALA A 52 -8.28 -10.54 5.33
CA ALA A 52 -9.72 -10.64 5.57
C ALA A 52 -10.41 -11.57 4.56
N TYR A 53 -10.05 -11.51 3.26
CA TYR A 53 -10.53 -12.45 2.25
C TYR A 53 -10.14 -13.89 2.63
N HIS A 54 -8.86 -14.13 2.89
CA HIS A 54 -8.37 -15.45 3.26
C HIS A 54 -9.01 -15.99 4.54
N PHE A 55 -9.25 -15.14 5.55
CA PHE A 55 -9.97 -15.51 6.77
C PHE A 55 -11.44 -15.89 6.49
N SER A 56 -12.12 -15.13 5.63
CA SER A 56 -13.52 -15.38 5.27
C SER A 56 -13.68 -16.70 4.51
N TYR A 57 -12.79 -17.00 3.55
CA TYR A 57 -12.78 -18.28 2.84
C TYR A 57 -12.48 -19.47 3.78
N ARG A 58 -11.47 -19.33 4.65
CA ARG A 58 -11.10 -20.39 5.61
C ARG A 58 -12.23 -20.71 6.61
N ASN A 59 -12.98 -19.70 7.06
CA ASN A 59 -14.11 -19.93 7.96
C ASN A 59 -15.28 -20.61 7.25
N ASN A 60 -15.60 -20.20 6.01
CA ASN A 60 -16.65 -20.87 5.23
C ASN A 60 -16.35 -22.35 4.97
N GLU A 61 -15.08 -22.73 4.73
CA GLU A 61 -14.70 -24.14 4.61
C GLU A 61 -14.84 -24.90 5.93
N ARG A 62 -14.49 -24.29 7.08
CA ARG A 62 -14.72 -24.93 8.39
C ARG A 62 -16.19 -25.20 8.67
N PHE A 63 -17.09 -24.28 8.31
CA PHE A 63 -18.54 -24.50 8.49
C PHE A 63 -19.11 -25.52 7.50
N LYS A 64 -18.50 -25.69 6.32
CA LYS A 64 -18.95 -26.65 5.30
C LYS A 64 -18.73 -28.12 5.68
N TYR A 65 -17.73 -28.42 6.50
CA TYR A 65 -17.39 -29.78 6.94
C TYR A 65 -17.73 -30.06 8.41
N SER A 66 -18.54 -29.21 9.05
CA SER A 66 -18.98 -29.37 10.44
C SER A 66 -20.36 -30.03 10.58
N ILE A 67 -20.78 -30.86 9.61
CA ILE A 67 -22.01 -31.69 9.68
C ILE A 67 -21.60 -33.13 10.01
#